data_AF-A0A7G8T894-F1
#
_entry.id   AF-A0A7G8T894-F1
#
_cell.length_a   1.000
_cell.length_b   1.000
_cell.length_c   1.000
_cell.angle_alpha   90.00
_cell.angle_beta   90.00
_cell.angle_gamma   90.00
#
_symmetry.space_group_name_H-M   'P 1'
#
loop_
_entity.id
_entity.type
_entity.pdbx_description
1 polymer ?
#
loop_
_entity_poly.entity_id
_entity_poly.type
_entity_poly.pdbx_seq_one_letter_code
_entity_poly.pdbx_strand_id
1 'polypeptide(L)'
;MEDILEALYGNFYSKPQNTPQARRIEANHRILIDHLSKADRRLVLRIIDDKDQLIHDISFDSFVSGFWLAWRLANELSQYGEQKSPQL
;
A
#
# COMPACT_ATOMS: atom_id res chain seq x y z
N MET A 1 1.16 -11.58 -14.21
CA MET A 1 -0.04 -10.76 -13.89
C MET A 1 0.23 -9.97 -12.62
N GLU A 2 0.81 -10.59 -11.59
CA GLU A 2 1.34 -9.88 -10.40
C GLU A 2 2.28 -8.73 -10.79
N ASP A 3 3.25 -8.95 -11.68
CA ASP A 3 4.18 -7.88 -12.11
C ASP A 3 3.48 -6.63 -12.69
N ILE A 4 2.34 -6.81 -13.35
CA ILE A 4 1.54 -5.70 -13.91
C ILE A 4 0.81 -4.96 -12.79
N LEU A 5 0.23 -5.69 -11.83
CA LEU A 5 -0.45 -5.10 -10.68
C LEU A 5 0.53 -4.39 -9.75
N GLU A 6 1.74 -4.92 -9.57
CA GLU A 6 2.82 -4.28 -8.81
C GLU A 6 3.27 -2.99 -9.49
N ALA A 7 3.48 -3.00 -10.81
CA ALA A 7 3.81 -1.79 -11.57
C ALA A 7 2.69 -0.73 -11.50
N LEU A 8 1.42 -1.16 -11.60
CA LEU A 8 0.27 -0.26 -11.45
C LEU A 8 0.19 0.31 -10.03
N TYR A 9 0.35 -0.54 -9.02
CA TYR A 9 0.39 -0.10 -7.63
C TYR A 9 1.49 0.93 -7.42
N GLY A 10 2.71 0.68 -7.89
CA GLY A 10 3.82 1.63 -7.81
C GLY A 10 3.58 2.96 -8.52
N ASN A 11 2.74 2.98 -9.57
CA ASN A 11 2.39 4.20 -10.29
C ASN A 11 1.28 5.01 -9.60
N PHE A 12 0.36 4.36 -8.89
CA PHE A 12 -0.78 5.03 -8.22
C PHE A 12 -0.55 5.29 -6.74
N TYR A 13 0.24 4.44 -6.07
CA TYR A 13 0.54 4.59 -4.65
C TYR A 13 1.60 5.65 -4.45
N SER A 14 1.32 6.59 -3.56
CA SER A 14 2.28 7.59 -3.09
C SER A 14 2.31 7.53 -1.57
N LYS A 15 3.46 7.12 -1.01
CA LYS A 15 3.66 7.12 0.45
C LYS A 15 3.41 8.53 0.99
N PRO A 16 2.50 8.73 1.97
CA PRO A 16 2.25 10.05 2.52
C PRO A 16 3.50 10.61 3.20
N GLN A 17 4.09 11.65 2.61
CA GLN A 17 5.24 12.36 3.18
C GLN A 17 4.78 13.60 3.96
N ASN A 18 5.60 14.09 4.90
CA ASN A 18 5.38 15.34 5.64
C ASN A 18 4.12 15.41 6.51
N THR A 19 3.47 14.28 6.75
CA THR A 19 2.31 14.18 7.64
C THR A 19 2.71 14.48 9.09
N PRO A 20 1.80 14.96 9.95
CA PRO A 20 2.06 15.08 11.39
C PRO A 20 2.56 13.78 12.02
N GLN A 21 2.06 12.65 11.53
CA GLN A 21 2.46 11.31 11.95
C GLN A 21 3.92 11.02 11.56
N ALA A 22 4.32 11.28 10.31
CA ALA A 22 5.70 11.11 9.86
C ALA A 22 6.68 11.97 10.68
N ARG A 23 6.32 13.23 10.94
CA ARG A 23 7.12 14.13 11.80
C ARG A 23 7.25 13.61 13.23
N ARG A 24 6.18 13.07 13.81
CA ARG A 24 6.22 12.45 15.16
C ARG A 24 7.11 11.21 15.20
N ILE A 25 7.05 10.37 14.17
CA ILE A 25 7.90 9.18 14.06
C ILE A 25 9.37 9.61 14.02
N GLU A 26 9.70 10.62 13.22
CA GLU A 26 11.06 11.16 13.14
C GLU A 26 11.55 11.74 14.47
N ALA A 27 10.72 12.55 15.15
CA ALA A 27 11.06 13.13 16.45
C ALA A 27 11.33 12.03 17.50
N ASN A 28 10.46 11.02 17.56
CA ASN A 28 10.65 9.89 18.47
C ASN A 28 11.92 9.10 18.15
N HIS A 29 12.21 8.87 16.86
CA HIS A 29 13.45 8.19 16.44
C HIS A 29 14.71 8.93 16.92
N ARG A 30 14.68 10.26 16.94
CA ARG A 30 15.83 11.09 17.35
C ARG A 30 16.08 10.96 18.84
N ILE A 31 15.02 11.06 19.64
CA ILE A 31 15.08 10.81 21.08
C ILE A 31 15.61 9.40 21.37
N LEU A 32 15.12 8.39 20.65
CA LEU A 32 15.56 7.00 20.84
C LEU A 32 17.04 6.80 20.51
N ILE A 33 17.57 7.46 19.48
CA ILE A 33 19.00 7.38 19.16
C ILE A 33 19.86 7.87 20.34
N ASP A 34 19.47 8.95 21.02
CA ASP A 34 20.29 9.53 22.09
C ASP A 34 20.36 8.65 23.35
N HIS A 35 19.34 7.82 23.59
CA HIS A 35 19.25 6.97 24.79
C HIS A 35 19.67 5.51 24.57
N LEU A 36 19.63 5.01 23.34
CA LEU A 36 19.83 3.60 23.04
C LEU A 36 21.29 3.25 22.71
N SER A 37 21.71 2.05 23.10
CA SER A 37 23.00 1.49 22.68
C SER A 37 23.01 1.19 21.18
N LYS A 38 24.19 0.97 20.59
CA LYS A 38 24.31 0.58 19.17
C LYS A 38 23.54 -0.71 18.84
N ALA A 39 23.47 -1.66 19.77
CA ALA A 39 22.72 -2.90 19.57
C ALA A 39 21.21 -2.63 19.50
N ASP A 40 20.70 -1.82 20.44
CA ASP A 40 19.27 -1.51 20.51
C ASP A 40 18.81 -0.66 19.32
N ARG A 41 19.65 0.29 18.86
CA ARG A 41 19.36 1.08 17.65
C ARG A 41 19.16 0.19 16.42
N ARG A 42 19.97 -0.87 16.26
CA ARG A 42 19.79 -1.83 15.16
C ARG A 42 18.49 -2.61 15.27
N LEU A 43 18.09 -3.01 16.47
CA LEU A 43 16.81 -3.69 16.69
C LEU A 43 15.64 -2.77 16.36
N VAL A 44 15.68 -1.50 16.78
CA VAL A 44 14.64 -0.51 16.47
C VAL A 44 14.53 -0.27 14.96
N LEU A 45 15.66 -0.09 14.26
CA LEU A 45 15.64 0.08 12.81
C LEU A 45 15.04 -1.15 12.11
N ARG A 46 15.41 -2.35 12.54
CA ARG A 46 14.84 -3.58 11.98
C ARG A 46 13.34 -3.70 12.22
N ILE A 47 12.86 -3.32 13.41
CA ILE A 47 11.41 -3.27 13.70
C ILE A 47 10.70 -2.27 12.78
N ILE A 48 11.32 -1.11 12.50
CA ILE A 48 10.76 -0.10 11.60
C ILE A 48 10.71 -0.66 10.17
N ASP A 49 11.79 -1.27 9.69
CA ASP A 49 11.87 -1.86 8.36
C ASP A 49 10.82 -2.98 8.19
N ASP A 50 10.76 -3.92 9.13
CA ASP A 50 9.79 -5.04 9.12
C ASP A 50 8.35 -4.53 9.17
N LYS A 51 8.09 -3.46 9.94
CA LYS A 51 6.76 -2.83 10.02
C LYS A 51 6.39 -2.10 8.74
N ASP A 52 7.33 -1.38 8.12
CA ASP A 52 7.10 -0.68 6.86
C ASP A 52 6.82 -1.69 5.73
N GLN A 53 7.53 -2.82 5.71
CA GLN A 53 7.25 -3.93 4.79
C GLN A 53 5.85 -4.51 5.03
N LEU A 54 5.47 -4.82 6.27
CA LEU A 54 4.14 -5.34 6.58
C LEU A 54 3.02 -4.39 6.13
N ILE A 55 3.18 -3.09 6.34
CA ILE A 55 2.19 -2.09 5.91
C ILE A 55 2.11 -2.03 4.38
N HIS A 56 3.24 -2.15 3.69
CA HIS A 56 3.29 -2.22 2.24
C HIS A 56 2.52 -3.46 1.72
N ASP A 57 2.80 -4.64 2.28
CA ASP A 57 2.15 -5.89 1.88
C ASP A 57 0.63 -5.82 2.08
N ILE A 58 0.17 -5.32 3.23
CA ILE A 58 -1.27 -5.09 3.49
C ILE A 58 -1.86 -4.09 2.49
N SER A 59 -1.14 -3.02 2.17
CA SER A 59 -1.61 -2.02 1.21
C SER A 59 -1.71 -2.59 -0.20
N PHE A 60 -0.77 -3.46 -0.59
CA PHE A 60 -0.75 -4.11 -1.89
C PHE A 60 -1.89 -5.14 -1.99
N ASP A 61 -2.08 -5.98 -0.97
CA ASP A 61 -3.19 -6.95 -0.91
C ASP A 61 -4.56 -6.26 -1.03
N SER A 62 -4.71 -5.11 -0.36
CA SER A 62 -5.92 -4.30 -0.44
C SER A 62 -6.14 -3.74 -1.85
N PHE A 63 -5.07 -3.26 -2.50
CA PHE A 63 -5.12 -2.78 -3.87
C PHE A 63 -5.52 -3.89 -4.85
N VAL A 64 -4.90 -5.06 -4.76
CA VAL A 64 -5.20 -6.23 -5.62
C VAL A 64 -6.66 -6.65 -5.43
N SER A 65 -7.14 -6.73 -4.19
CA SER A 65 -8.53 -7.09 -3.89
C SER A 65 -9.52 -6.06 -4.48
N GLY A 66 -9.22 -4.77 -4.32
CA GLY A 66 -10.03 -3.69 -4.89
C GLY A 66 -10.05 -3.70 -6.42
N PHE A 67 -8.91 -3.97 -7.06
CA PHE A 67 -8.80 -4.09 -8.51
C PHE A 67 -9.68 -5.24 -9.03
N TRP A 68 -9.59 -6.43 -8.42
CA TRP A 68 -10.42 -7.58 -8.81
C TRP A 68 -11.91 -7.30 -8.67
N LEU A 69 -12.31 -6.62 -7.59
CA LEU A 69 -13.71 -6.23 -7.39
C LEU A 69 -14.16 -5.25 -8.49
N ALA A 70 -13.39 -4.21 -8.77
CA ALA A 70 -13.71 -3.23 -9.82
C ALA A 70 -13.78 -3.87 -11.20
N TRP A 71 -12.83 -4.76 -11.51
CA TRP A 71 -12.80 -5.52 -12.76
C TRP A 71 -14.06 -6.37 -12.93
N ARG A 72 -14.47 -7.09 -11.88
CA ARG A 72 -15.69 -7.90 -11.90
C ARG A 72 -16.93 -7.05 -12.14
N LEU A 73 -17.08 -5.94 -11.40
CA LEU A 73 -18.19 -5.02 -11.57
C LEU A 73 -18.25 -4.42 -12.97
N ALA A 74 -17.11 -4.07 -13.55
CA ALA A 74 -17.03 -3.54 -14.92
C ALA A 74 -17.53 -4.57 -15.96
N ASN A 75 -17.15 -5.84 -15.81
CA ASN A 75 -17.63 -6.92 -16.69
C ASN A 75 -19.12 -7.22 -16.51
N GLU A 76 -19.63 -7.21 -15.27
CA GLU A 76 -21.05 -7.40 -15.00
C GLU A 76 -21.88 -6.25 -15.62
N LEU A 77 -21.40 -5.00 -15.55
CA LEU A 77 -22.04 -3.85 -16.18
C LEU A 77 -21.98 -3.89 -17.71
N SER A 78 -20.85 -4.31 -18.30
CA SER A 78 -20.74 -4.42 -19.76
C SER A 78 -21.69 -5.48 -20.33
N GLN A 79 -21.78 -6.64 -19.67
CA GLN A 79 -22.73 -7.70 -20.04
C GLN A 79 -24.19 -7.21 -19.94
N TYR A 80 -24.51 -6.41 -18.92
CA TYR A 80 -25.85 -5.83 -18.79
C TYR A 80 -26.17 -4.82 -19.91
N GLY A 81 -25.18 -4.06 -20.37
CA GLY A 81 -25.31 -3.14 -21.51
C GLY A 81 -25.50 -3.88 -22.84
N GLU A 82 -24.77 -4.98 -23.06
CA GLU A 82 -24.92 -5.82 -24.25
C GLU A 82 -26.29 -6.50 -24.31
N GLN A 83 -26.82 -6.99 -23.17
CA GLN A 83 -28.15 -7.59 -23.11
C GLN A 83 -29.30 -6.61 -23.42
N LYS A 84 -29.08 -5.31 -23.26
CA LYS A 84 -30.06 -4.25 -23.59
C LYS A 84 -29.95 -3.73 -25.02
N SER A 85 -28.92 -4.13 -25.76
CA SER A 85 -28.75 -3.74 -27.16
C SER A 85 -29.55 -4.71 -28.04
N PRO A 86 -30.59 -4.26 -28.77
CA PRO A 86 -31.34 -5.15 -29.66
C PRO A 86 -30.38 -5.68 -30.73
N GLN A 87 -30.39 -6.99 -30.96
CA GLN A 87 -29.76 -7.58 -32.14
C GLN A 87 -30.51 -7.03 -33.36
N LEU A 88 -29.86 -6.09 -34.06
CA LEU A 88 -30.28 -5.55 -35.36
C LEU A 88 -29.80 -6.47 -36.47
#